data_AF-K9H8S5-F1
#
_entry.id   AF-K9H8S5-F1
#
_cell.length_a   1.000
_cell.length_b   1.000
_cell.length_c   1.000
_cell.angle_alpha   90.00
_cell.angle_beta   90.00
_cell.angle_gamma   90.00
#
_symmetry.space_group_name_H-M   'P 1'
#
loop_
_entity.id
_entity.type
_entity.pdbx_description
1 polymer ?
#
loop_
_entity_poly.entity_id
_entity_poly.type
_entity_poly.pdbx_seq_one_letter_code
_entity_poly.pdbx_strand_id
1 'polypeptide(L)'
;MVHLGYDWKEVVAEYLFAGKEPMFDSIMASLGLPLIHLAYAFEMDSREIAMEALGLAATCHNDIYKSIGDPKHSTNEASYESKSLFAILDTVRKDKDLDGLFPTPGSDNLDTLFVSRNAVLLNHWKAWKIENPVEQFRESQELAAALLVGTAAVDSTGQYDWFFALNLASSHAVRVMLPFIPPQFQISLIRQWWLICVGIYVAQLRPEIKMDQIRNYDLNGKDWEWVAEEAVSGQFSSNTYFVKTTRALKELASTWGDSDSFFLKAAVRFVIEFKCWRGNFVGFEL
;
A
#
# COMPACT_ATOMS: atom_id res chain seq x y z
N MET A 1 -4.93 11.62 -27.38
CA MET A 1 -5.84 12.61 -26.77
C MET A 1 -6.82 13.19 -27.78
N VAL A 2 -6.37 13.79 -28.90
CA VAL A 2 -7.30 14.33 -29.92
C VAL A 2 -8.17 13.24 -30.56
N HIS A 3 -7.63 12.03 -30.74
CA HIS A 3 -8.37 10.88 -31.31
C HIS A 3 -9.37 10.24 -30.34
N LEU A 4 -9.29 10.52 -29.04
CA LEU A 4 -10.20 10.06 -27.99
C LEU A 4 -11.09 11.18 -27.45
N GLY A 5 -11.31 12.24 -28.24
CA GLY A 5 -12.22 13.32 -27.87
C GLY A 5 -11.87 14.07 -26.58
N TYR A 6 -10.60 14.03 -26.14
CA TYR A 6 -10.15 14.56 -24.83
C TYR A 6 -10.73 13.84 -23.60
N ASP A 7 -11.31 12.65 -23.74
CA ASP A 7 -11.66 11.81 -22.59
C ASP A 7 -10.39 11.20 -21.99
N TRP A 8 -10.00 11.71 -20.83
CA TRP A 8 -8.79 11.27 -20.16
C TRP A 8 -8.92 9.86 -19.58
N LYS A 9 -10.13 9.39 -19.28
CA LYS A 9 -10.38 8.04 -18.77
C LYS A 9 -10.21 7.01 -19.90
N GLU A 10 -10.66 7.34 -21.11
CA GLU A 10 -10.36 6.52 -22.30
C GLU A 10 -8.86 6.48 -22.59
N VAL A 11 -8.16 7.62 -22.45
CA VAL A 11 -6.69 7.67 -22.62
C VAL A 11 -5.99 6.77 -21.61
N VAL A 12 -6.40 6.83 -20.34
CA VAL A 12 -5.90 5.94 -19.29
C VAL A 12 -6.16 4.48 -19.66
N ALA A 13 -7.38 4.14 -20.09
CA ALA A 13 -7.72 2.78 -20.46
C ALA A 13 -6.91 2.26 -21.66
N GLU A 14 -6.70 3.08 -22.69
CA GLU A 14 -5.89 2.75 -23.87
C GLU A 14 -4.44 2.41 -23.45
N TYR A 15 -3.81 3.27 -22.66
CA TYR A 15 -2.41 3.09 -22.28
C TYR A 15 -2.18 2.01 -21.23
N LEU A 16 -3.12 1.82 -20.31
CA LEU A 16 -2.97 0.81 -19.26
C LEU A 16 -3.30 -0.58 -19.76
N PHE A 17 -4.31 -0.76 -20.62
CA PHE A 17 -4.85 -2.09 -20.91
C PHE A 17 -4.76 -2.52 -22.37
N ALA A 18 -4.51 -1.59 -23.30
CA ALA A 18 -4.47 -1.88 -24.72
C ALA A 18 -3.06 -1.77 -25.31
N GLY A 19 -2.93 -2.19 -26.56
CA GLY A 19 -1.66 -2.16 -27.29
C GLY A 19 -0.79 -3.40 -27.10
N LYS A 20 0.40 -3.37 -27.71
CA LYS A 20 1.35 -4.49 -27.70
C LYS A 20 2.03 -4.67 -26.35
N GLU A 21 2.27 -3.56 -25.65
CA GLU A 21 2.98 -3.49 -24.38
C GLU A 21 2.18 -2.58 -23.43
N PRO A 22 1.06 -3.06 -22.87
CA PRO A 22 0.24 -2.27 -21.95
C PRO A 22 1.03 -1.88 -20.70
N MET A 23 0.81 -0.66 -20.20
CA MET A 23 1.53 -0.14 -19.02
C MET A 23 0.95 -0.61 -17.67
N PHE A 24 0.01 -1.56 -17.68
CA PHE A 24 -0.68 -2.03 -16.47
C PHE A 24 0.28 -2.38 -15.33
N ASP A 25 1.30 -3.21 -15.58
CA ASP A 25 2.24 -3.63 -14.53
C ASP A 25 3.11 -2.47 -14.00
N SER A 26 3.19 -1.36 -14.74
CA SER A 26 3.98 -0.19 -14.34
C SER A 26 3.24 0.72 -13.37
N ILE A 27 1.92 0.59 -13.22
CA ILE A 27 1.17 1.42 -12.26
C ILE A 27 1.56 1.13 -10.81
N MET A 28 2.09 -0.07 -10.57
CA MET A 28 2.58 -0.51 -9.27
C MET A 28 4.09 -0.25 -9.06
N ALA A 29 4.76 0.36 -10.04
CA ALA A 29 6.14 0.79 -9.89
C ALA A 29 6.31 1.86 -8.81
N SER A 30 7.55 2.11 -8.38
CA SER A 30 7.86 3.05 -7.28
C SER A 30 6.94 2.86 -6.06
N LEU A 31 6.72 1.59 -5.68
CA LEU A 31 5.86 1.18 -4.56
C LEU A 31 4.41 1.68 -4.66
N GLY A 32 3.88 1.78 -5.89
CA GLY A 32 2.50 2.17 -6.17
C GLY A 32 2.28 3.67 -6.32
N LEU A 33 3.34 4.48 -6.43
CA LEU A 33 3.19 5.93 -6.61
C LEU A 33 2.35 6.32 -7.85
N PRO A 34 2.55 5.71 -9.05
CA PRO A 34 1.70 6.02 -10.20
C PRO A 34 0.22 5.67 -9.94
N LEU A 35 -0.06 4.53 -9.28
CA LEU A 35 -1.41 4.13 -8.89
C LEU A 35 -2.05 5.13 -7.91
N ILE A 36 -1.29 5.64 -6.93
CA ILE A 36 -1.78 6.64 -5.98
C ILE A 36 -2.20 7.92 -6.70
N HIS A 37 -1.37 8.42 -7.62
CA HIS A 37 -1.72 9.59 -8.42
C HIS A 37 -2.96 9.32 -9.29
N LEU A 38 -3.02 8.15 -9.93
CA LEU A 38 -4.18 7.77 -10.73
C LEU A 38 -5.46 7.72 -9.89
N ALA A 39 -5.40 7.16 -8.68
CA ALA A 39 -6.54 7.16 -7.77
C ALA A 39 -7.00 8.58 -7.42
N TYR A 40 -6.09 9.51 -7.12
CA TYR A 40 -6.46 10.91 -6.90
C TYR A 40 -7.07 11.56 -8.13
N ALA A 41 -6.59 11.24 -9.33
CA ALA A 41 -7.19 11.72 -10.57
C ALA A 41 -8.66 11.29 -10.70
N PHE A 42 -8.99 10.04 -10.35
CA PHE A 42 -10.37 9.56 -10.35
C PHE A 42 -11.24 10.14 -9.23
N GLU A 43 -10.68 10.30 -8.01
CA GLU A 43 -11.42 10.89 -6.89
C GLU A 43 -11.69 12.39 -7.07
N MET A 44 -10.76 13.11 -7.70
CA MET A 44 -10.86 14.56 -7.92
C MET A 44 -11.37 14.93 -9.33
N ASP A 45 -11.63 13.94 -10.18
CA ASP A 45 -11.93 14.09 -11.61
C ASP A 45 -10.94 15.01 -12.34
N SER A 46 -9.64 14.79 -12.11
CA SER A 46 -8.55 15.64 -12.59
C SER A 46 -7.74 14.99 -13.71
N ARG A 47 -7.87 15.51 -14.92
CA ARG A 47 -7.09 15.07 -16.08
C ARG A 47 -5.59 15.33 -15.89
N GLU A 48 -5.23 16.45 -15.29
CA GLU A 48 -3.83 16.85 -15.12
C GLU A 48 -3.09 15.84 -14.24
N ILE A 49 -3.70 15.41 -13.13
CA ILE A 49 -3.17 14.34 -12.27
C ILE A 49 -3.17 12.99 -13.01
N ALA A 50 -4.17 12.70 -13.85
CA ALA A 50 -4.19 11.48 -14.64
C ALA A 50 -3.00 11.40 -15.61
N MET A 51 -2.64 12.52 -16.26
CA MET A 51 -1.50 12.57 -17.17
C MET A 51 -0.16 12.47 -16.41
N GLU A 52 -0.07 13.05 -15.22
CA GLU A 52 1.07 12.84 -14.32
C GLU A 52 1.21 11.35 -13.95
N ALA A 53 0.12 10.69 -13.57
CA ALA A 53 0.12 9.27 -13.24
C ALA A 53 0.59 8.39 -14.40
N LEU A 54 0.14 8.67 -15.63
CA LEU A 54 0.62 7.97 -16.83
C LEU A 54 2.09 8.27 -17.12
N GLY A 55 2.54 9.51 -16.91
CA GLY A 55 3.94 9.88 -17.02
C GLY A 55 4.81 9.09 -16.05
N LEU A 56 4.42 9.04 -14.77
CA LEU A 56 5.08 8.23 -13.74
C LEU A 56 5.10 6.75 -14.11
N ALA A 57 3.97 6.18 -14.56
CA ALA A 57 3.92 4.79 -15.00
C ALA A 57 4.90 4.52 -16.16
N ALA A 58 4.98 5.44 -17.14
CA ALA A 58 5.88 5.31 -18.27
C ALA A 58 7.37 5.42 -17.89
N THR A 59 7.72 6.23 -16.91
CA THR A 59 9.13 6.50 -16.55
C THR A 59 9.65 5.68 -15.38
N CYS A 60 8.77 5.21 -14.49
CA CYS A 60 9.16 4.45 -13.29
C CYS A 60 9.13 2.93 -13.48
N HIS A 61 8.79 2.45 -14.69
CA HIS A 61 8.72 1.02 -15.01
C HIS A 61 9.92 0.22 -14.46
N ASN A 62 9.65 -0.89 -13.76
CA ASN A 62 10.67 -1.87 -13.36
C ASN A 62 10.21 -3.32 -13.65
N ASP A 63 11.16 -4.24 -13.78
CA ASP A 63 10.88 -5.62 -14.20
C ASP A 63 10.32 -6.52 -13.08
N ILE A 64 10.12 -5.99 -11.86
CA ILE A 64 9.65 -6.75 -10.68
C ILE A 64 8.32 -7.44 -11.00
N TYR A 65 7.37 -6.70 -11.57
CA TYR A 65 6.01 -7.18 -11.82
C TYR A 65 5.88 -8.02 -13.09
N LYS A 66 6.79 -7.87 -14.07
CA LYS A 66 6.81 -8.73 -15.27
C LYS A 66 6.99 -10.20 -14.93
N SER A 67 7.78 -10.49 -13.89
CA SER A 67 8.04 -11.85 -13.41
C SER A 67 6.81 -12.50 -12.76
N ILE A 68 5.86 -11.71 -12.26
CA ILE A 68 4.64 -12.20 -11.61
C ILE A 68 3.68 -12.82 -12.63
N GLY A 69 3.68 -12.31 -13.87
CA GLY A 69 2.86 -12.81 -14.97
C GLY A 69 3.48 -13.96 -15.76
N ASP A 70 4.73 -14.36 -15.50
CA ASP A 70 5.39 -15.45 -16.22
C ASP A 70 4.85 -16.82 -15.75
N PRO A 71 4.27 -17.65 -16.65
CA PRO A 71 3.82 -19.00 -16.34
C PRO A 71 4.90 -19.89 -15.70
N LYS A 72 6.19 -19.61 -15.91
CA LYS A 72 7.29 -20.35 -15.25
C LYS A 72 7.34 -20.12 -13.75
N HIS A 73 6.89 -18.96 -13.27
CA HIS A 73 6.75 -18.70 -11.85
C HIS A 73 5.44 -19.27 -11.27
N SER A 74 4.48 -19.69 -12.11
CA SER A 74 3.23 -20.30 -11.66
C SER A 74 3.33 -21.81 -11.35
N THR A 75 4.46 -22.47 -11.63
CA THR A 75 4.58 -23.93 -11.46
C THR A 75 4.93 -24.38 -10.04
N ASN A 76 5.53 -23.51 -9.24
CA ASN A 76 5.88 -23.84 -7.85
C ASN A 76 4.77 -23.33 -6.93
N GLU A 77 4.02 -24.25 -6.35
CA GLU A 77 3.05 -23.96 -5.28
C GLU A 77 3.77 -23.37 -4.06
N ALA A 78 3.07 -22.54 -3.29
CA ALA A 78 3.57 -22.08 -2.00
C ALA A 78 3.70 -23.27 -1.04
N SER A 79 4.69 -23.23 -0.14
CA SER A 79 4.85 -24.26 0.88
C SER A 79 3.71 -24.29 1.91
N TYR A 80 2.88 -23.24 1.93
CA TYR A 80 1.68 -23.12 2.74
C TYR A 80 0.64 -22.21 2.07
N GLU A 81 -0.59 -22.30 2.54
CA GLU A 81 -1.67 -21.40 2.13
C GLU A 81 -2.35 -20.78 3.36
N SER A 82 -2.83 -19.55 3.23
CA SER A 82 -3.65 -18.88 4.23
C SER A 82 -4.67 -17.98 3.56
N LYS A 83 -5.86 -17.90 4.18
CA LYS A 83 -6.91 -16.95 3.80
C LYS A 83 -6.76 -15.61 4.51
N SER A 84 -5.98 -15.54 5.59
CA SER A 84 -5.74 -14.33 6.37
C SER A 84 -4.37 -13.75 6.06
N LEU A 85 -4.33 -12.49 5.66
CA LEU A 85 -3.09 -11.75 5.40
C LEU A 85 -2.29 -11.51 6.69
N PHE A 86 -2.96 -11.31 7.83
CA PHE A 86 -2.31 -11.21 9.14
C PHE A 86 -1.56 -12.49 9.50
N ALA A 87 -2.18 -13.66 9.27
CA ALA A 87 -1.53 -14.95 9.51
C ALA A 87 -0.31 -15.17 8.59
N ILE A 88 -0.37 -14.65 7.35
CA ILE A 88 0.77 -14.68 6.44
C ILE A 88 1.89 -13.80 6.99
N LEU A 89 1.65 -12.54 7.34
CA LEU A 89 2.72 -11.67 7.88
C LEU A 89 3.31 -12.18 9.19
N ASP A 90 2.51 -12.81 10.07
CA ASP A 90 3.06 -13.46 11.26
C ASP A 90 3.97 -14.66 10.91
N THR A 91 3.66 -15.38 9.83
CA THR A 91 4.54 -16.41 9.27
C THR A 91 5.82 -15.79 8.69
N VAL A 92 5.71 -14.73 7.89
CA VAL A 92 6.87 -13.98 7.35
C VAL A 92 7.79 -13.51 8.47
N ARG A 93 7.23 -12.96 9.55
CA ARG A 93 7.97 -12.49 10.73
C ARG A 93 8.79 -13.59 11.40
N LYS A 94 8.29 -14.82 11.39
CA LYS A 94 8.91 -15.99 12.03
C LYS A 94 9.81 -16.78 11.08
N ASP A 95 9.86 -16.41 9.80
CA ASP A 95 10.66 -17.10 8.80
C ASP A 95 12.16 -16.89 9.05
N LYS A 96 12.88 -17.99 9.32
CA LYS A 96 14.31 -17.97 9.62
C LYS A 96 15.17 -17.68 8.41
N ASP A 97 14.67 -17.91 7.19
CA ASP A 97 15.41 -17.63 5.96
C ASP A 97 15.58 -16.12 5.72
N LEU A 98 14.82 -15.31 6.46
CA LEU A 98 14.85 -13.85 6.45
C LEU A 98 15.57 -13.25 7.68
N ASP A 99 16.09 -14.08 8.59
CA ASP A 99 16.80 -13.62 9.79
C ASP A 99 18.18 -13.04 9.47
N GLY A 100 18.52 -11.91 10.09
CA GLY A 100 19.82 -11.26 9.92
C GLY A 100 20.11 -10.76 8.50
N LEU A 101 19.10 -10.71 7.63
CA LEU A 101 19.27 -10.32 6.22
C LEU A 101 19.69 -8.86 6.06
N PHE A 102 19.20 -7.98 6.93
CA PHE A 102 19.43 -6.54 6.87
C PHE A 102 19.79 -5.96 8.23
N PRO A 103 20.77 -5.04 8.32
CA PRO A 103 21.18 -4.44 9.59
C PRO A 103 20.24 -3.32 10.05
N THR A 104 19.59 -2.62 9.11
CA THR A 104 18.69 -1.49 9.38
C THR A 104 17.51 -1.49 8.40
N PRO A 105 16.35 -0.93 8.78
CA PRO A 105 15.23 -0.74 7.85
C PRO A 105 15.58 0.28 6.74
N GLY A 106 15.04 0.11 5.53
CA GLY A 106 15.26 1.05 4.42
C GLY A 106 14.85 0.54 3.04
N SER A 107 14.81 1.44 2.05
CA SER A 107 14.46 1.12 0.66
C SER A 107 15.42 0.14 0.01
N ASP A 108 16.72 0.26 0.27
CA ASP A 108 17.79 -0.50 -0.40
C ASP A 108 17.68 -2.02 -0.16
N ASN A 109 16.98 -2.40 0.92
CA ASN A 109 16.68 -3.78 1.25
C ASN A 109 15.73 -4.43 0.22
N LEU A 110 14.87 -3.65 -0.44
CA LEU A 110 13.92 -4.15 -1.44
C LEU A 110 14.65 -4.73 -2.65
N ASP A 111 15.64 -4.04 -3.19
CA ASP A 111 16.42 -4.52 -4.33
C ASP A 111 17.13 -5.83 -3.99
N THR A 112 17.73 -5.90 -2.80
CA THR A 112 18.37 -7.13 -2.31
C THR A 112 17.36 -8.27 -2.17
N LEU A 113 16.15 -7.98 -1.68
CA LEU A 113 15.09 -8.97 -1.51
C LEU A 113 14.62 -9.52 -2.86
N PHE A 114 14.37 -8.64 -3.84
CA PHE A 114 13.91 -9.00 -5.18
C PHE A 114 14.96 -9.73 -6.02
N VAL A 115 16.25 -9.49 -5.77
CA VAL A 115 17.35 -10.16 -6.49
C VAL A 115 17.80 -11.43 -5.79
N SER A 116 18.14 -11.35 -4.49
CA SER A 116 18.87 -12.42 -3.79
C SER A 116 17.97 -13.38 -3.00
N ARG A 117 16.74 -12.97 -2.70
CA ARG A 117 15.79 -13.73 -1.87
C ARG A 117 14.40 -13.84 -2.48
N ASN A 118 14.31 -13.66 -3.80
CA ASN A 118 13.05 -13.65 -4.54
C ASN A 118 12.21 -14.92 -4.29
N ALA A 119 12.84 -16.09 -4.23
CA ALA A 119 12.13 -17.35 -4.00
C ALA A 119 11.38 -17.38 -2.65
N VAL A 120 12.01 -16.88 -1.58
CA VAL A 120 11.40 -16.82 -0.24
C VAL A 120 10.27 -15.79 -0.22
N LEU A 121 10.50 -14.60 -0.80
CA LEU A 121 9.47 -13.58 -0.94
C LEU A 121 8.25 -14.10 -1.72
N LEU A 122 8.48 -14.73 -2.87
CA LEU A 122 7.43 -15.27 -3.72
C LEU A 122 6.67 -16.42 -3.03
N ASN A 123 7.31 -17.20 -2.16
CA ASN A 123 6.62 -18.22 -1.37
C ASN A 123 5.52 -17.60 -0.50
N HIS A 124 5.84 -16.53 0.23
CA HIS A 124 4.87 -15.81 1.07
C HIS A 124 3.83 -15.03 0.27
N TRP A 125 4.25 -14.41 -0.84
CA TRP A 125 3.34 -13.73 -1.74
C TRP A 125 2.26 -14.67 -2.32
N LYS A 126 2.68 -15.90 -2.73
CA LYS A 126 1.77 -16.94 -3.24
C LYS A 126 0.86 -17.54 -2.18
N ALA A 127 1.30 -17.57 -0.92
CA ALA A 127 0.55 -18.20 0.17
C ALA A 127 -0.84 -17.60 0.40
N TRP A 128 -1.11 -16.38 -0.09
CA TRP A 128 -2.44 -15.80 0.02
C TRP A 128 -3.43 -16.52 -0.90
N LYS A 129 -4.43 -17.16 -0.30
CA LYS A 129 -5.52 -17.82 -1.00
C LYS A 129 -6.76 -16.92 -1.00
N ILE A 130 -7.15 -16.42 -2.17
CA ILE A 130 -8.31 -15.54 -2.32
C ILE A 130 -9.54 -16.40 -2.63
N GLU A 131 -10.46 -16.50 -1.67
CA GLU A 131 -11.73 -17.23 -1.79
C GLU A 131 -12.96 -16.34 -1.54
N ASN A 132 -12.84 -15.39 -0.61
CA ASN A 132 -13.84 -14.35 -0.37
C ASN A 132 -13.23 -12.98 -0.68
N PRO A 133 -13.18 -12.57 -1.96
CA PRO A 133 -12.42 -11.41 -2.39
C PRO A 133 -12.81 -10.12 -1.67
N VAL A 134 -14.09 -9.92 -1.35
CA VAL A 134 -14.56 -8.69 -0.70
C VAL A 134 -14.09 -8.62 0.75
N GLU A 135 -14.30 -9.69 1.53
CA GLU A 135 -13.86 -9.74 2.93
C GLU A 135 -12.34 -9.67 3.05
N GLN A 136 -11.62 -10.39 2.18
CA GLN A 136 -10.17 -10.41 2.19
C GLN A 136 -9.58 -9.10 1.66
N PHE A 137 -10.28 -8.41 0.74
CA PHE A 137 -9.88 -7.08 0.33
C PHE A 137 -10.09 -6.06 1.45
N ARG A 138 -11.19 -6.16 2.22
CA ARG A 138 -11.34 -5.37 3.45
C ARG A 138 -10.20 -5.65 4.45
N GLU A 139 -9.89 -6.92 4.71
CA GLU A 139 -8.77 -7.32 5.60
C GLU A 139 -7.44 -6.71 5.12
N SER A 140 -7.20 -6.66 3.81
CA SER A 140 -5.98 -6.07 3.25
C SER A 140 -5.80 -4.59 3.62
N GLN A 141 -6.91 -3.84 3.69
CA GLN A 141 -6.91 -2.42 4.06
C GLN A 141 -6.78 -2.23 5.57
N GLU A 142 -7.42 -3.10 6.37
CA GLU A 142 -7.23 -3.15 7.84
C GLU A 142 -5.76 -3.45 8.17
N LEU A 143 -5.15 -4.40 7.47
CA LEU A 143 -3.74 -4.75 7.62
C LEU A 143 -2.82 -3.59 7.29
N ALA A 144 -3.06 -2.86 6.20
CA ALA A 144 -2.23 -1.72 5.82
C ALA A 144 -2.25 -0.62 6.89
N ALA A 145 -3.44 -0.35 7.47
CA ALA A 145 -3.58 0.57 8.60
C ALA A 145 -2.89 0.04 9.87
N ALA A 146 -3.01 -1.26 10.13
CA ALA A 146 -2.36 -1.93 11.26
C ALA A 146 -0.83 -1.93 11.15
N LEU A 147 -0.27 -2.11 9.95
CA LEU A 147 1.16 -2.01 9.70
C LEU A 147 1.68 -0.64 10.06
N LEU A 148 0.98 0.43 9.65
CA LEU A 148 1.39 1.79 9.98
C LEU A 148 1.33 2.06 11.49
N VAL A 149 0.17 1.84 12.11
CA VAL A 149 -0.10 2.31 13.48
C VAL A 149 0.32 1.29 14.54
N GLY A 150 0.16 0.00 14.25
CA GLY A 150 0.49 -1.10 15.16
C GLY A 150 1.98 -1.39 15.26
N THR A 151 2.81 -0.86 14.34
CA THR A 151 4.28 -1.00 14.37
C THR A 151 5.00 0.30 14.75
N ALA A 152 4.24 1.38 14.96
CA ALA A 152 4.78 2.62 15.50
C ALA A 152 5.36 2.33 16.89
N ALA A 153 6.62 2.71 17.10
CA ALA A 153 7.31 2.39 18.32
C ALA A 153 6.70 3.17 19.49
N VAL A 154 6.25 2.45 20.52
CA VAL A 154 5.72 3.04 21.77
C VAL A 154 6.81 3.77 22.55
N ASP A 155 8.09 3.57 22.18
CA ASP A 155 9.27 4.11 22.86
C ASP A 155 9.48 5.62 22.67
N SER A 156 8.39 6.39 22.56
CA SER A 156 8.30 7.85 22.75
C SER A 156 8.83 8.76 21.63
N THR A 157 9.30 8.18 20.52
CA THR A 157 9.85 8.98 19.42
C THR A 157 8.79 9.60 18.50
N GLY A 158 7.54 9.12 18.51
CA GLY A 158 6.48 9.64 17.62
C GLY A 158 6.78 9.46 16.14
N GLN A 159 7.65 8.50 15.82
CA GLN A 159 8.13 8.23 14.47
C GLN A 159 7.27 7.15 13.81
N TYR A 160 6.66 7.51 12.68
CA TYR A 160 5.89 6.57 11.85
C TYR A 160 6.69 6.17 10.63
N ASP A 161 6.53 4.92 10.21
CA ASP A 161 7.24 4.39 9.05
C ASP A 161 6.61 4.89 7.74
N TRP A 162 7.41 5.61 6.96
CA TRP A 162 6.95 6.16 5.68
C TRP A 162 6.55 5.07 4.68
N PHE A 163 7.24 3.93 4.67
CA PHE A 163 6.90 2.85 3.74
C PHE A 163 5.57 2.18 4.09
N PHE A 164 5.22 2.08 5.38
CA PHE A 164 3.88 1.62 5.77
C PHE A 164 2.79 2.65 5.47
N ALA A 165 3.07 3.94 5.58
CA ALA A 165 2.14 4.98 5.12
C ALA A 165 1.91 4.91 3.60
N LEU A 166 2.98 4.66 2.82
CA LEU A 166 2.87 4.45 1.38
C LEU A 166 2.12 3.15 1.04
N ASN A 167 2.32 2.07 1.80
CA ASN A 167 1.55 0.84 1.66
C ASN A 167 0.04 1.06 1.91
N LEU A 168 -0.32 1.86 2.91
CA LEU A 168 -1.70 2.27 3.19
C LEU A 168 -2.28 3.16 2.07
N ALA A 169 -1.51 4.13 1.59
CA ALA A 169 -1.94 5.00 0.49
C ALA A 169 -2.18 4.20 -0.80
N SER A 170 -1.26 3.29 -1.13
CA SER A 170 -1.40 2.41 -2.30
C SER A 170 -2.52 1.38 -2.13
N SER A 171 -2.77 0.87 -0.92
CA SER A 171 -3.91 -0.02 -0.67
C SER A 171 -5.23 0.70 -0.94
N HIS A 172 -5.37 1.95 -0.48
CA HIS A 172 -6.52 2.81 -0.79
C HIS A 172 -6.61 3.10 -2.29
N ALA A 173 -5.48 3.32 -2.95
CA ALA A 173 -5.46 3.54 -4.39
C ALA A 173 -5.96 2.32 -5.18
N VAL A 174 -5.60 1.09 -4.77
CA VAL A 174 -6.19 -0.14 -5.33
C VAL A 174 -7.71 -0.11 -5.18
N ARG A 175 -8.24 0.26 -4.00
CA ARG A 175 -9.70 0.32 -3.74
C ARG A 175 -10.40 1.31 -4.66
N VAL A 176 -9.83 2.51 -4.83
CA VAL A 176 -10.37 3.54 -5.74
C VAL A 176 -10.38 3.03 -7.17
N MET A 177 -9.29 2.42 -7.60
CA MET A 177 -9.10 2.06 -9.01
C MET A 177 -9.81 0.79 -9.42
N LEU A 178 -10.01 -0.17 -8.51
CA LEU A 178 -10.55 -1.51 -8.82
C LEU A 178 -11.83 -1.49 -9.69
N PRO A 179 -12.82 -0.61 -9.44
CA PRO A 179 -14.03 -0.53 -10.28
C PRO A 179 -13.77 -0.10 -11.73
N PHE A 180 -12.65 0.56 -12.00
CA PHE A 180 -12.24 1.03 -13.34
C PHE A 180 -11.23 0.10 -14.02
N ILE A 181 -10.70 -0.89 -13.30
CA ILE A 181 -9.80 -1.91 -13.85
C ILE A 181 -10.64 -3.04 -14.48
N PRO A 182 -10.37 -3.46 -15.73
CA PRO A 182 -11.06 -4.59 -16.33
C PRO A 182 -10.90 -5.89 -15.52
N PRO A 183 -11.93 -6.76 -15.44
CA PRO A 183 -11.94 -7.92 -14.55
C PRO A 183 -10.71 -8.83 -14.63
N GLN A 184 -10.15 -9.03 -15.82
CA GLN A 184 -8.97 -9.85 -16.05
C GLN A 184 -7.69 -9.32 -15.39
N PHE A 185 -7.66 -8.03 -15.03
CA PHE A 185 -6.51 -7.38 -14.40
C PHE A 185 -6.69 -7.16 -12.88
N GLN A 186 -7.90 -7.26 -12.34
CA GLN A 186 -8.19 -6.92 -10.94
C GLN A 186 -7.41 -7.77 -9.94
N ILE A 187 -7.39 -9.11 -10.14
CA ILE A 187 -6.62 -10.01 -9.26
C ILE A 187 -5.12 -9.74 -9.38
N SER A 188 -4.63 -9.43 -10.59
CA SER A 188 -3.23 -9.07 -10.80
C SER A 188 -2.87 -7.81 -10.02
N LEU A 189 -3.70 -6.75 -10.07
CA LEU A 189 -3.47 -5.52 -9.31
C LEU A 189 -3.34 -5.78 -7.80
N ILE A 190 -4.28 -6.55 -7.26
CA ILE A 190 -4.30 -6.93 -5.84
C ILE A 190 -3.04 -7.72 -5.47
N ARG A 191 -2.61 -8.64 -6.34
CA ARG A 191 -1.38 -9.43 -6.15
C ARG A 191 -0.11 -8.59 -6.25
N GLN A 192 -0.06 -7.61 -7.14
CA GLN A 192 1.09 -6.70 -7.25
C GLN A 192 1.22 -5.83 -5.99
N TRP A 193 0.11 -5.28 -5.49
CA TRP A 193 0.10 -4.58 -4.19
C TRP A 193 0.55 -5.50 -3.05
N TRP A 194 0.07 -6.74 -3.02
CA TRP A 194 0.46 -7.70 -1.99
C TRP A 194 1.96 -8.00 -2.00
N LEU A 195 2.58 -8.11 -3.19
CA LEU A 195 4.02 -8.31 -3.30
C LEU A 195 4.79 -7.15 -2.67
N ILE A 196 4.39 -5.90 -2.94
CA ILE A 196 4.99 -4.73 -2.29
C ILE A 196 4.76 -4.79 -0.78
N CYS A 197 3.55 -5.12 -0.33
CA CYS A 197 3.23 -5.17 1.09
C CYS A 197 4.17 -6.11 1.85
N VAL A 198 4.35 -7.34 1.35
CA VAL A 198 5.29 -8.31 1.94
C VAL A 198 6.73 -7.80 1.81
N GLY A 199 7.12 -7.26 0.66
CA GLY A 199 8.45 -6.74 0.41
C GLY A 199 8.83 -5.61 1.39
N ILE A 200 7.95 -4.62 1.55
CA ILE A 200 8.09 -3.52 2.50
C ILE A 200 8.17 -4.07 3.92
N TYR A 201 7.29 -5.00 4.30
CA TYR A 201 7.32 -5.59 5.64
C TYR A 201 8.67 -6.24 5.96
N VAL A 202 9.24 -6.99 5.01
CA VAL A 202 10.56 -7.60 5.16
C VAL A 202 11.68 -6.55 5.18
N ALA A 203 11.64 -5.57 4.27
CA ALA A 203 12.60 -4.49 4.17
C ALA A 203 12.64 -3.60 5.43
N GLN A 204 11.51 -3.47 6.13
CA GLN A 204 11.39 -2.77 7.42
C GLN A 204 11.68 -3.67 8.63
N LEU A 205 12.32 -4.83 8.42
CA LEU A 205 12.72 -5.79 9.46
C LEU A 205 11.56 -6.50 10.19
N ARG A 206 10.41 -6.64 9.52
CA ARG A 206 9.27 -7.46 9.97
C ARG A 206 8.81 -7.10 11.40
N PRO A 207 8.50 -5.82 11.69
CA PRO A 207 8.13 -5.43 13.04
C PRO A 207 6.83 -6.13 13.48
N GLU A 208 6.72 -6.40 14.78
CA GLU A 208 5.49 -6.97 15.33
C GLU A 208 4.34 -5.95 15.23
N ILE A 209 3.18 -6.42 14.75
CA ILE A 209 1.96 -5.60 14.64
C ILE A 209 1.18 -5.72 15.96
N LYS A 210 1.18 -4.65 16.76
CA LYS A 210 0.54 -4.62 18.07
C LYS A 210 -0.91 -4.13 17.97
N MET A 211 -1.80 -5.01 17.50
CA MET A 211 -3.23 -4.72 17.26
C MET A 211 -3.95 -4.11 18.47
N ASP A 212 -3.62 -4.57 19.68
CA ASP A 212 -4.24 -4.07 20.92
C ASP A 212 -4.00 -2.59 21.15
N GLN A 213 -2.90 -2.03 20.64
CA GLN A 213 -2.61 -0.61 20.77
C GLN A 213 -3.45 0.27 19.84
N ILE A 214 -4.11 -0.33 18.85
CA ILE A 214 -5.10 0.34 18.01
C ILE A 214 -6.48 0.11 18.63
N ARG A 215 -6.84 -1.16 18.87
CA ARG A 215 -8.19 -1.56 19.30
C ARG A 215 -8.57 -0.98 20.66
N ASN A 216 -7.62 -0.87 21.58
CA ASN A 216 -7.81 -0.34 22.93
C ASN A 216 -7.46 1.15 23.04
N TYR A 217 -7.18 1.84 21.93
CA TYR A 217 -6.86 3.26 21.98
C TYR A 217 -8.09 4.08 22.40
N ASP A 218 -7.90 4.96 23.39
CA ASP A 218 -8.96 5.83 23.89
C ASP A 218 -9.08 7.08 23.04
N LEU A 219 -10.22 7.22 22.37
CA LEU A 219 -10.54 8.38 21.53
C LEU A 219 -10.62 9.67 22.33
N ASN A 220 -10.91 9.62 23.63
CA ASN A 220 -11.08 10.80 24.48
C ASN A 220 -12.03 11.84 23.84
N GLY A 221 -13.15 11.36 23.29
CA GLY A 221 -14.17 12.17 22.62
C GLY A 221 -13.82 12.69 21.22
N LYS A 222 -12.66 12.32 20.65
CA LYS A 222 -12.26 12.72 19.29
C LYS A 222 -12.97 11.88 18.24
N ASP A 223 -13.34 12.53 17.15
CA ASP A 223 -14.04 11.94 16.01
C ASP A 223 -13.39 12.35 14.68
N TRP A 224 -14.06 12.05 13.57
CA TRP A 224 -13.57 12.38 12.23
C TRP A 224 -13.58 13.88 11.91
N GLU A 225 -14.36 14.70 12.63
CA GLU A 225 -14.32 16.15 12.49
C GLU A 225 -13.00 16.67 13.09
N TRP A 226 -12.67 16.21 14.30
CA TRP A 226 -11.38 16.52 14.92
C TRP A 226 -10.18 16.06 14.08
N VAL A 227 -10.21 14.83 13.55
CA VAL A 227 -9.14 14.31 12.69
C VAL A 227 -8.98 15.15 11.41
N ALA A 228 -10.09 15.60 10.82
CA ALA A 228 -10.06 16.43 9.63
C ALA A 228 -9.47 17.82 9.91
N GLU A 229 -9.87 18.45 11.02
CA GLU A 229 -9.33 19.75 11.45
C GLU A 229 -7.81 19.69 11.66
N GLU A 230 -7.31 18.67 12.35
CA GLU A 230 -5.87 18.48 12.54
C GLU A 230 -5.12 18.22 11.21
N ALA A 231 -5.76 17.54 10.25
CA ALA A 231 -5.17 17.29 8.95
C ALA A 231 -5.05 18.57 8.10
N VAL A 232 -6.01 19.50 8.18
CA VAL A 232 -6.05 20.70 7.32
C VAL A 232 -5.49 21.96 7.98
N SER A 233 -5.62 22.07 9.30
CA SER A 233 -5.25 23.26 10.08
C SER A 233 -4.17 22.96 11.14
N GLY A 234 -3.91 21.68 11.45
CA GLY A 234 -2.99 21.28 12.50
C GLY A 234 -1.51 21.48 12.15
N GLN A 235 -0.64 21.12 13.10
CA GLN A 235 0.82 21.32 13.02
C GLN A 235 1.46 20.71 11.76
N PHE A 236 0.93 19.57 11.28
CA PHE A 236 1.48 18.82 10.17
C PHE A 236 0.65 18.94 8.88
N SER A 237 -0.21 19.96 8.78
CA SER A 237 -1.07 20.21 7.60
C SER A 237 -0.29 20.43 6.30
N SER A 238 0.96 20.90 6.37
CA SER A 238 1.85 21.02 5.20
C SER A 238 2.63 19.75 4.86
N ASN A 239 2.55 18.70 5.69
CA ASN A 239 3.18 17.42 5.41
C ASN A 239 2.23 16.57 4.54
N THR A 240 2.54 16.48 3.25
CA THR A 240 1.67 15.81 2.27
C THR A 240 1.41 14.35 2.63
N TYR A 241 2.41 13.59 3.08
CA TYR A 241 2.22 12.20 3.48
C TYR A 241 1.36 12.06 4.74
N PHE A 242 1.44 13.00 5.68
CA PHE A 242 0.60 13.02 6.88
C PHE A 242 -0.87 13.17 6.47
N VAL A 243 -1.17 14.16 5.62
CA VAL A 243 -2.52 14.41 5.11
C VAL A 243 -3.04 13.26 4.25
N LYS A 244 -2.19 12.68 3.38
CA LYS A 244 -2.56 11.50 2.57
C LYS A 244 -2.90 10.30 3.44
N THR A 245 -2.15 10.11 4.53
CA THR A 245 -2.33 9.01 5.49
C THR A 245 -3.63 9.16 6.28
N THR A 246 -3.89 10.34 6.85
CA THR A 246 -5.15 10.62 7.58
C THR A 246 -6.36 10.46 6.66
N ARG A 247 -6.26 10.97 5.43
CA ARG A 247 -7.33 10.80 4.42
C ARG A 247 -7.56 9.33 4.10
N ALA A 248 -6.51 8.55 3.84
CA ALA A 248 -6.66 7.12 3.54
C ALA A 248 -7.44 6.39 4.66
N LEU A 249 -7.08 6.60 5.92
CA LEU A 249 -7.81 6.01 7.06
C LEU A 249 -9.30 6.39 7.07
N LYS A 250 -9.62 7.67 6.81
CA LYS A 250 -11.00 8.16 6.75
C LYS A 250 -11.81 7.52 5.62
N GLU A 251 -11.22 7.40 4.43
CA GLU A 251 -11.88 6.81 3.27
C GLU A 251 -12.12 5.31 3.42
N LEU A 252 -11.19 4.61 4.08
CA LEU A 252 -11.36 3.18 4.41
C LEU A 252 -12.49 2.97 5.41
N ALA A 253 -12.56 3.78 6.46
CA ALA A 253 -13.68 3.78 7.41
C ALA A 253 -15.02 4.03 6.71
N SER A 254 -15.05 4.99 5.79
CA SER A 254 -16.25 5.33 5.02
C SER A 254 -16.69 4.22 4.07
N THR A 255 -15.73 3.49 3.48
CA THR A 255 -16.01 2.39 2.54
C THR A 255 -16.52 1.13 3.26
N TRP A 256 -15.84 0.72 4.33
CA TRP A 256 -16.07 -0.58 4.96
C TRP A 256 -16.97 -0.52 6.20
N GLY A 257 -17.31 0.69 6.64
CA GLY A 257 -17.80 0.95 7.99
C GLY A 257 -16.69 0.81 9.03
N ASP A 258 -16.98 1.27 10.25
CA ASP A 258 -16.00 1.31 11.33
C ASP A 258 -16.68 0.99 12.68
N SER A 259 -17.34 -0.17 12.75
CA SER A 259 -18.22 -0.54 13.86
C SER A 259 -17.51 -0.66 15.22
N ASP A 260 -16.23 -1.02 15.24
CA ASP A 260 -15.36 -1.05 16.42
C ASP A 260 -14.46 0.19 16.53
N SER A 261 -14.69 1.18 15.66
CA SER A 261 -13.92 2.40 15.51
C SER A 261 -12.43 2.15 15.25
N PHE A 262 -12.08 1.02 14.63
CA PHE A 262 -10.69 0.65 14.34
C PHE A 262 -9.96 1.74 13.55
N PHE A 263 -10.53 2.20 12.43
CA PHE A 263 -9.89 3.21 11.58
C PHE A 263 -9.85 4.58 12.25
N LEU A 264 -10.91 4.95 12.98
CA LEU A 264 -10.93 6.20 13.75
C LEU A 264 -9.88 6.17 14.86
N LYS A 265 -9.76 5.07 15.61
CA LYS A 265 -8.71 4.89 16.64
C LYS A 265 -7.31 4.95 16.04
N ALA A 266 -7.10 4.28 14.89
CA ALA A 266 -5.85 4.35 14.16
C ALA A 266 -5.53 5.79 13.74
N ALA A 267 -6.50 6.54 13.22
CA ALA A 267 -6.32 7.92 12.77
C ALA A 267 -6.07 8.89 13.92
N VAL A 268 -6.86 8.81 15.00
CA VAL A 268 -6.67 9.66 16.18
C VAL A 268 -5.30 9.41 16.80
N ARG A 269 -4.91 8.15 16.97
CA ARG A 269 -3.57 7.81 17.46
C ARG A 269 -2.47 8.35 16.55
N PHE A 270 -2.60 8.15 15.24
CA PHE A 270 -1.64 8.66 14.26
C PHE A 270 -1.48 10.17 14.38
N VAL A 271 -2.59 10.92 14.36
CA VAL A 271 -2.58 12.39 14.43
C VAL A 271 -1.96 12.89 15.74
N ILE A 272 -2.27 12.28 16.87
CA ILE A 272 -1.73 12.70 18.19
C ILE A 272 -0.24 12.39 18.31
N GLU A 273 0.18 11.20 17.87
CA GLU A 273 1.52 10.69 18.16
C GLU A 273 2.55 11.05 17.08
N PHE A 274 2.10 11.45 15.88
CA PHE A 274 3.00 11.77 14.78
C PHE A 274 3.89 12.96 15.11
N LYS A 275 5.20 12.78 14.95
CA LYS A 275 6.22 13.84 15.06
C LYS A 275 7.03 13.97 13.77
N CYS A 276 7.41 12.85 13.18
CA CYS A 276 8.09 12.80 11.89
C CYS A 276 8.00 11.41 11.25
N TRP A 277 8.43 11.35 9.99
CA TRP A 277 8.62 10.11 9.26
C TRP A 277 9.98 9.49 9.61
N ARG A 278 10.01 8.16 9.72
CA ARG A 278 11.21 7.33 9.64
C ARG A 278 11.19 6.49 8.36
N GLY A 279 12.32 5.85 8.09
CA GLY A 279 12.57 5.07 6.88
C GLY A 279 13.72 5.72 6.13
N ASN A 280 14.86 5.02 6.04
CA ASN A 280 16.00 5.50 5.28
C ASN A 280 15.62 5.46 3.79
N PHE A 281 15.40 6.65 3.24
CA PHE A 281 15.12 6.86 1.83
C PHE A 281 16.41 7.32 1.16
N VAL A 282 16.95 6.52 0.24
CA VAL A 282 18.12 6.88 -0.57
C VAL A 282 17.63 7.15 -2.00
N GLY A 283 17.04 8.33 -2.26
CA GLY A 283 16.77 8.74 -3.65
C GLY A 283 15.64 9.72 -3.90
N PHE A 284 15.96 11.02 -3.84
CA PHE A 284 15.24 12.20 -4.35
C PHE A 284 13.85 12.50 -3.77
N GLU A 285 13.83 13.60 -2.99
CA GLU A 285 12.71 14.53 -2.97
C GLU A 285 12.14 14.68 -4.40
N LEU A 286 10.86 14.35 -4.55
CA LEU A 286 10.00 14.96 -5.56
C LEU A 286 9.48 16.28 -5.00
#